data_AF-A0A842RTB6-F1
#
_entry.id   AF-A0A842RTB6-F1
#
_cell.length_a   1.000
_cell.length_b   1.000
_cell.length_c   1.000
_cell.angle_alpha   90.00
_cell.angle_beta   90.00
_cell.angle_gamma   90.00
#
_symmetry.space_group_name_H-M   'P 1'
#
loop_
_entity.id
_entity.type
_entity.pdbx_description
1 polymer ?
#
loop_
_entity_poly.entity_id
_entity_poly.type
_entity_poly.pdbx_seq_one_letter_code
_entity_poly.pdbx_strand_id
1 'polypeptide(L)'
;MGDNLKKDLTKMKGIVICKESGEYLVDLILDMDINPILLSSFVGALSLFGKDNLGKIEEILIKGLDVEMIIVNKYNLVLIAILGKELTHQDIRGEAEKALDNFYELYKEEIKDCIDVCKFDSFKKILQMQVEDYFQKLTISEKEEQVQDFGFFTEAIKKMKKS
;
A
#
# COMPACT_ATOMS: atom_id res chain seq x y z
N MET A 1 4.42 -22.87 6.24
CA MET A 1 3.45 -21.75 6.26
C MET A 1 4.12 -20.36 6.07
N GLY A 2 5.45 -20.24 6.19
CA GLY A 2 6.16 -18.96 6.07
C GLY A 2 6.67 -18.55 4.66
N ASP A 3 6.75 -19.45 3.68
CA ASP A 3 7.34 -19.12 2.37
C ASP A 3 6.41 -18.32 1.45
N ASN A 4 5.09 -18.53 1.51
CA ASN A 4 4.13 -17.76 0.70
C ASN A 4 4.02 -16.31 1.19
N LEU A 5 3.95 -16.09 2.52
CA LEU A 5 3.86 -14.75 3.09
C LEU A 5 5.09 -13.88 2.74
N LYS A 6 6.29 -14.48 2.77
CA LYS A 6 7.51 -13.80 2.32
C LYS A 6 7.45 -13.43 0.84
N LYS A 7 6.89 -14.30 0.00
CA LYS A 7 6.75 -14.06 -1.44
C LYS A 7 5.72 -12.96 -1.72
N ASP A 8 4.63 -12.91 -0.96
CA ASP A 8 3.60 -11.88 -1.12
C ASP A 8 4.04 -10.51 -0.60
N LEU A 9 4.82 -10.46 0.49
CA LEU A 9 5.45 -9.23 0.97
C LEU A 9 6.33 -8.56 -0.09
N THR A 10 6.98 -9.32 -0.98
CA THR A 10 7.79 -8.76 -2.09
C THR A 10 6.95 -8.07 -3.18
N LYS A 11 5.62 -8.21 -3.14
CA LYS A 11 4.67 -7.51 -4.02
C LYS A 11 4.38 -6.09 -3.51
N MET A 12 4.55 -5.79 -2.22
CA MET A 12 4.59 -4.41 -1.74
C MET A 12 6.03 -3.92 -1.87
N LYS A 13 6.23 -2.86 -2.64
CA LYS A 13 7.57 -2.33 -2.94
C LYS A 13 7.96 -1.22 -1.99
N GLY A 14 6.99 -0.40 -1.59
CA GLY A 14 7.19 0.54 -0.51
C GLY A 14 5.96 1.40 -0.22
N ILE A 15 6.02 2.12 0.88
CA ILE A 15 5.02 3.11 1.29
C ILE A 15 5.75 4.39 1.63
N VAL A 16 5.24 5.52 1.16
CA VAL A 16 5.76 6.85 1.50
C VAL A 16 4.64 7.72 2.04
N ILE A 17 4.91 8.48 3.09
CA ILE A 17 4.03 9.53 3.61
C ILE A 17 4.77 10.86 3.53
N CYS A 18 4.10 11.86 2.98
CA CYS A 18 4.59 13.21 2.84
C CYS A 18 3.46 14.22 3.05
N LYS A 19 3.78 15.50 3.25
CA LYS A 19 2.78 16.57 3.18
C LYS A 19 2.36 16.82 1.74
N GLU A 20 1.20 17.42 1.53
CA GLU A 20 0.77 17.89 0.20
C GLU A 20 1.74 18.90 -0.44
N SER A 21 2.54 19.59 0.38
CA SER A 21 3.64 20.45 -0.11
C SER A 21 4.77 19.66 -0.77
N GLY A 22 4.81 18.33 -0.61
CA GLY A 22 5.89 17.45 -1.04
C GLY A 22 6.98 17.23 0.02
N GLU A 23 6.84 17.81 1.21
CA GLU A 23 7.75 17.54 2.33
C GLU A 23 7.64 16.10 2.79
N TYR A 24 8.76 15.39 2.70
CA TYR A 24 8.85 13.98 3.06
C TYR A 24 8.83 13.77 4.58
N LEU A 25 8.04 12.79 5.06
CA LEU A 25 7.89 12.51 6.49
C LEU A 25 8.37 11.12 6.88
N VAL A 26 7.95 10.09 6.16
CA VAL A 26 8.34 8.71 6.48
C VAL A 26 8.20 7.79 5.27
N ASP A 27 9.05 6.78 5.21
CA ASP A 27 8.98 5.69 4.25
C ASP A 27 9.12 4.32 4.90
N LEU A 28 8.50 3.34 4.26
CA LEU A 28 8.81 1.93 4.42
C LEU A 28 9.16 1.39 3.04
N ILE A 29 10.45 1.25 2.74
CA ILE A 29 10.92 0.68 1.48
C ILE A 29 11.23 -0.80 1.71
N LEU A 30 10.53 -1.66 0.97
CA LEU A 30 10.66 -3.11 1.06
C LEU A 30 11.45 -3.69 -0.12
N ASP A 31 11.47 -2.98 -1.25
CA ASP A 31 12.27 -3.31 -2.43
C ASP A 31 13.42 -2.32 -2.59
N MET A 32 14.66 -2.82 -2.59
CA MET A 32 15.87 -2.01 -2.68
C MET A 32 16.05 -1.34 -4.05
N ASP A 33 15.33 -1.79 -5.08
CA ASP A 33 15.39 -1.19 -6.41
C ASP A 33 14.61 0.15 -6.47
N ILE A 34 13.81 0.45 -5.45
CA ILE A 34 13.13 1.74 -5.32
C ILE A 34 14.04 2.76 -4.64
N ASN A 35 14.44 3.78 -5.39
CA ASN A 35 15.20 4.90 -4.86
C ASN A 35 14.26 5.95 -4.21
N PRO A 36 14.36 6.21 -2.89
CA PRO A 36 13.55 7.21 -2.19
C PRO A 36 13.68 8.62 -2.78
N ILE A 37 14.85 8.94 -3.38
CA ILE A 37 15.10 10.23 -4.03
C ILE A 37 14.24 10.38 -5.29
N LEU A 38 14.06 9.30 -6.06
CA LEU A 38 13.18 9.32 -7.24
C LEU A 38 11.72 9.49 -6.84
N LEU A 39 11.30 8.89 -5.73
CA LEU A 39 9.96 9.06 -5.19
C LEU A 39 9.72 10.48 -4.68
N SER A 40 10.62 11.05 -3.90
CA SER A 40 10.50 12.44 -3.45
C SER A 40 10.46 13.43 -4.63
N SER A 41 11.24 13.17 -5.68
CA SER A 41 11.24 13.94 -6.92
C SER A 41 9.92 13.80 -7.67
N PHE A 42 9.35 12.59 -7.69
CA PHE A 42 8.04 12.32 -8.27
C PHE A 42 6.92 13.01 -7.50
N VAL A 43 6.90 12.93 -6.16
CA VAL A 43 5.94 13.65 -5.31
C VAL A 43 6.06 15.16 -5.50
N GLY A 44 7.29 15.69 -5.52
CA GLY A 44 7.52 17.11 -5.81
C GLY A 44 7.04 17.49 -7.20
N ALA A 45 7.20 16.61 -8.20
CA ALA A 45 6.63 16.84 -9.52
C ALA A 45 5.08 16.81 -9.48
N LEU A 46 4.47 15.88 -8.74
CA LEU A 46 3.01 15.83 -8.58
C LEU A 46 2.46 17.11 -7.94
N SER A 47 3.16 17.69 -6.95
CA SER A 47 2.76 18.96 -6.33
C SER A 47 2.87 20.14 -7.29
N LEU A 48 3.80 20.08 -8.25
CA LEU A 48 3.91 21.04 -9.36
C LEU A 48 2.82 20.86 -10.43
N PHE A 49 2.32 19.63 -10.65
CA PHE A 49 1.21 19.35 -11.57
C PHE A 49 -0.17 19.79 -11.03
N GLY A 50 -0.20 20.35 -9.82
CA GLY A 50 -1.19 21.31 -9.40
C GLY A 50 -1.69 21.06 -7.99
N LYS A 51 -1.76 22.15 -7.21
CA LYS A 51 -2.57 22.26 -5.99
C LYS A 51 -4.03 21.79 -6.19
N ASP A 52 -4.50 21.71 -7.43
CA ASP A 52 -5.85 21.28 -7.81
C ASP A 52 -5.97 19.81 -8.25
N ASN A 53 -4.86 19.08 -8.40
CA ASN A 53 -4.83 17.74 -8.99
C ASN A 53 -4.30 16.65 -8.06
N LEU A 54 -3.48 16.98 -7.06
CA LEU A 54 -2.92 15.97 -6.15
C LEU A 54 -4.01 15.18 -5.41
N GLY A 55 -5.05 15.86 -4.95
CA GLY A 55 -6.25 15.24 -4.36
C GLY A 55 -7.18 14.51 -5.35
N LYS A 56 -6.89 14.54 -6.66
CA LYS A 56 -7.69 13.89 -7.72
C LYS A 56 -6.97 12.71 -8.38
N ILE A 57 -5.68 12.54 -8.12
CA ILE A 57 -4.92 11.44 -8.69
C ILE A 57 -5.04 10.27 -7.72
N GLU A 58 -5.81 9.26 -8.15
CA GLU A 58 -6.06 8.06 -7.35
C GLU A 58 -5.02 6.97 -7.64
N GLU A 59 -4.56 6.89 -8.89
CA GLU A 59 -3.62 5.87 -9.35
C GLU A 59 -2.67 6.43 -10.42
N ILE A 60 -1.41 6.00 -10.39
CA ILE A 60 -0.42 6.30 -11.44
C ILE A 60 0.26 5.02 -11.91
N LEU A 61 0.15 4.76 -13.22
CA LEU A 61 0.83 3.65 -13.89
C LEU A 61 2.09 4.17 -14.59
N ILE A 62 3.27 3.79 -14.08
CA ILE A 62 4.55 4.21 -14.67
C ILE A 62 5.00 3.18 -15.70
N LYS A 63 4.87 3.50 -16.99
CA LYS A 63 5.36 2.63 -18.07
C LYS A 63 6.89 2.56 -18.05
N GLY A 64 7.45 1.40 -17.67
CA GLY A 64 8.89 1.15 -17.62
C GLY A 64 9.40 0.64 -16.27
N LEU A 65 8.59 0.82 -15.21
CA LEU A 65 8.72 0.09 -13.94
C LEU A 65 7.47 -0.81 -13.84
N ASP A 66 7.61 -2.10 -13.53
CA ASP A 66 6.47 -3.01 -13.32
C ASP A 66 5.82 -2.76 -11.95
N VAL A 67 5.48 -1.49 -11.70
CA VAL A 67 4.92 -1.00 -10.44
C VAL A 67 3.65 -0.19 -10.67
N GLU A 68 2.81 -0.21 -9.66
CA GLU A 68 1.55 0.50 -9.57
C GLU A 68 1.54 1.33 -8.30
N MET A 69 1.07 2.57 -8.39
CA MET A 69 1.05 3.50 -7.26
C MET A 69 -0.39 3.85 -6.91
N ILE A 70 -0.75 3.58 -5.66
CA ILE A 70 -2.01 4.04 -5.06
C ILE A 70 -1.69 5.28 -4.25
N ILE A 71 -2.43 6.36 -4.51
CA ILE A 71 -2.26 7.64 -3.83
C ILE A 71 -3.51 7.95 -3.02
N VAL A 72 -3.33 8.22 -1.74
CA VAL A 72 -4.37 8.62 -0.81
C VAL A 72 -4.01 9.97 -0.22
N ASN A 73 -4.98 10.89 -0.19
CA ASN A 73 -4.82 12.22 0.40
C ASN A 73 -5.79 12.43 1.54
N LYS A 74 -5.28 12.83 2.71
CA LYS A 74 -6.08 13.16 3.89
C LYS A 74 -5.27 14.03 4.85
N TYR A 75 -5.93 14.95 5.57
CA TYR A 75 -5.27 15.80 6.58
C TYR A 75 -4.07 16.63 6.09
N ASN A 76 -4.06 17.05 4.82
CA ASN A 76 -2.92 17.68 4.15
C ASN A 76 -1.67 16.78 4.05
N LEU A 77 -1.88 15.48 4.13
CA LEU A 77 -0.89 14.43 3.94
C LEU A 77 -1.26 13.60 2.72
N VAL A 78 -0.22 13.06 2.11
CA VAL A 78 -0.26 12.17 0.97
C VAL A 78 0.40 10.87 1.41
N LEU A 79 -0.27 9.74 1.19
CA LEU A 79 0.33 8.42 1.29
C LEU A 79 0.37 7.80 -0.10
N ILE A 80 1.54 7.28 -0.46
CA ILE A 80 1.80 6.62 -1.73
C ILE A 80 2.22 5.19 -1.43
N ALA A 81 1.36 4.24 -1.75
CA ALA A 81 1.67 2.83 -1.70
C ALA A 81 2.14 2.38 -3.08
N ILE A 82 3.30 1.73 -3.14
CA ILE A 82 3.95 1.29 -4.36
C ILE A 82 3.92 -0.23 -4.38
N LEU A 83 3.26 -0.76 -5.39
CA LEU A 83 2.90 -2.16 -5.51
C LEU A 83 3.55 -2.73 -6.77
N GLY A 84 3.88 -4.00 -6.76
CA GLY A 84 4.17 -4.75 -7.97
C GLY A 84 2.87 -5.02 -8.72
N LYS A 85 2.94 -5.01 -10.05
CA LYS A 85 1.80 -5.20 -10.97
C LYS A 85 1.01 -6.52 -10.79
N GLU A 86 1.58 -7.47 -10.08
CA GLU A 86 0.95 -8.78 -9.80
C GLU A 86 0.02 -8.77 -8.57
N LEU A 87 -0.07 -7.66 -7.85
CA LEU A 87 -0.91 -7.55 -6.66
C LEU A 87 -2.35 -7.20 -7.03
N THR A 88 -3.30 -8.00 -6.56
CA THR A 88 -4.74 -7.69 -6.67
C THR A 88 -5.10 -6.60 -5.67
N HIS A 89 -5.81 -5.56 -6.12
CA HIS A 89 -6.08 -4.32 -5.38
C HIS A 89 -7.07 -4.46 -4.21
N GLN A 90 -7.35 -5.66 -3.72
CA GLN A 90 -8.41 -5.86 -2.72
C GLN A 90 -8.13 -5.02 -1.47
N ASP A 91 -8.91 -3.95 -1.29
CA ASP A 91 -8.93 -3.05 -0.14
C ASP A 91 -7.61 -2.36 0.25
N ILE A 92 -6.61 -2.29 -0.64
CA ILE A 92 -5.33 -1.60 -0.34
C ILE A 92 -5.56 -0.13 -0.04
N ARG A 93 -6.50 0.50 -0.75
CA ARG A 93 -6.87 1.90 -0.52
C ARG A 93 -7.41 2.11 0.90
N GLY A 94 -8.25 1.22 1.40
CA GLY A 94 -8.78 1.28 2.77
C GLY A 94 -7.67 1.15 3.81
N GLU A 95 -6.72 0.25 3.60
CA GLU A 95 -5.56 0.12 4.48
C GLU A 95 -4.65 1.36 4.40
N ALA A 96 -4.46 1.96 3.22
CA ALA A 96 -3.72 3.21 3.06
C ALA A 96 -4.40 4.41 3.75
N GLU A 97 -5.72 4.55 3.64
CA GLU A 97 -6.50 5.56 4.38
C GLU A 97 -6.36 5.37 5.90
N LYS A 98 -6.45 4.12 6.37
CA LYS A 98 -6.27 3.79 7.78
C LYS A 98 -4.85 4.07 8.28
N ALA A 99 -3.84 3.83 7.46
CA ALA A 99 -2.45 4.17 7.79
C ALA A 99 -2.28 5.68 7.97
N LEU A 100 -2.88 6.49 7.08
CA LEU A 100 -2.92 7.95 7.20
C LEU A 100 -3.64 8.41 8.47
N ASP A 101 -4.78 7.80 8.80
CA ASP A 101 -5.54 8.10 10.02
C ASP A 101 -4.68 7.84 11.28
N ASN A 102 -4.04 6.68 11.33
CA ASN A 102 -3.16 6.32 12.44
C ASN A 102 -1.95 7.26 12.53
N PHE A 103 -1.34 7.61 11.40
CA PHE A 103 -0.20 8.52 11.37
C PHE A 103 -0.58 9.91 11.88
N TYR A 104 -1.69 10.46 11.39
CA TYR A 104 -2.17 11.76 11.81
C TYR A 104 -2.52 11.77 13.30
N GLU A 105 -3.26 10.78 13.82
CA GLU A 105 -3.62 10.76 15.23
C GLU A 105 -2.41 10.65 16.17
N LEU A 106 -1.38 9.91 15.77
CA LEU A 106 -0.16 9.75 16.56
C LEU A 106 0.74 10.98 16.55
N TYR A 107 0.75 11.75 15.47
CA TYR A 107 1.75 12.81 15.24
C TYR A 107 1.19 14.18 14.85
N LYS A 108 -0.12 14.43 14.98
CA LYS A 108 -0.75 15.69 14.55
C LYS A 108 -0.13 16.96 15.13
N GLU A 109 0.45 16.90 16.32
CA GLU A 109 1.13 18.03 16.94
C GLU A 109 2.52 18.23 16.31
N GLU A 110 3.25 17.14 16.06
CA GLU A 110 4.58 17.15 15.48
C GLU A 110 4.57 17.51 14.00
N ILE A 111 3.57 17.07 13.24
CA ILE A 111 3.46 17.28 11.78
C ILE A 111 3.46 18.78 11.42
N LYS A 112 2.86 19.64 12.26
CA LYS A 112 2.75 21.08 12.01
C LYS A 112 4.10 21.78 12.07
N ASP A 113 4.93 21.41 13.04
CA ASP A 113 6.21 22.08 13.33
C ASP A 113 7.43 21.22 12.93
N CYS A 114 7.23 20.14 12.18
CA CYS A 114 8.30 19.17 11.94
C CYS A 114 9.39 19.71 11.01
N ILE A 115 10.63 19.66 11.50
CA ILE A 115 11.87 19.93 10.76
C ILE A 115 12.68 18.62 10.57
N ASP A 116 12.38 17.56 11.33
CA ASP A 116 13.20 16.34 11.39
C ASP A 116 12.40 15.06 11.14
N VAL A 117 12.71 14.42 10.01
CA VAL A 117 12.08 13.20 9.46
C VAL A 117 12.27 12.00 10.41
N CYS A 118 13.36 11.94 11.17
CA CYS A 118 13.67 10.82 12.07
C CYS A 118 12.65 10.66 13.22
N LYS A 119 11.84 11.69 13.51
CA LYS A 119 10.79 11.61 14.55
C LYS A 119 9.72 10.56 14.25
N PHE A 120 9.57 10.19 12.98
CA PHE A 120 8.53 9.27 12.51
C PHE A 120 9.03 7.84 12.31
N ASP A 121 10.30 7.54 12.59
CA ASP A 121 10.87 6.21 12.38
C ASP A 121 10.17 5.11 13.20
N SER A 122 9.60 5.46 14.35
CA SER A 122 8.80 4.54 15.16
C SER A 122 7.54 4.07 14.43
N PHE A 123 6.99 4.90 13.54
CA PHE A 123 5.83 4.57 12.72
C PHE A 123 6.16 3.53 11.64
N LYS A 124 7.42 3.41 11.20
CA LYS A 124 7.83 2.39 10.21
C LYS A 124 7.50 0.98 10.69
N LYS A 125 7.62 0.72 12.00
CA LYS A 125 7.24 -0.57 12.60
C LYS A 125 5.74 -0.81 12.54
N ILE A 126 4.94 0.23 12.77
CA ILE A 126 3.47 0.16 12.69
C ILE A 126 3.05 -0.12 11.26
N LEU A 127 3.63 0.60 10.28
CA LEU A 127 3.40 0.34 8.86
C LEU A 127 3.79 -1.08 8.48
N GLN A 128 4.94 -1.55 8.93
CA GLN A 128 5.40 -2.92 8.64
C GLN A 128 4.41 -3.96 9.18
N MET A 129 3.96 -3.82 10.43
CA MET A 129 2.95 -4.72 11.02
C MET A 129 1.64 -4.66 10.23
N GLN A 130 1.18 -3.48 9.83
CA GLN A 130 -0.05 -3.32 9.04
C GLN A 130 0.06 -4.01 7.68
N VAL A 131 1.21 -3.88 7.00
CA VAL A 131 1.48 -4.57 5.73
C VAL A 131 1.48 -6.09 5.92
N GLU A 132 2.15 -6.60 6.96
CA GLU A 132 2.15 -8.02 7.28
C GLU A 132 0.73 -8.56 7.56
N ASP A 133 -0.06 -7.83 8.35
CA ASP A 133 -1.46 -8.16 8.65
C ASP A 133 -2.32 -8.17 7.37
N TYR A 134 -2.13 -7.20 6.48
CA TYR A 134 -2.83 -7.13 5.20
C TYR A 134 -2.60 -8.38 4.34
N PHE A 135 -1.33 -8.76 4.13
CA PHE A 135 -1.00 -9.95 3.34
C PHE A 135 -1.45 -11.25 3.99
N GLN A 136 -1.48 -11.32 5.33
CA GLN A 136 -2.06 -12.45 6.04
C GLN A 136 -3.56 -12.59 5.76
N LYS A 137 -4.31 -11.48 5.78
CA LYS A 137 -5.75 -11.49 5.46
C LYS A 137 -6.00 -11.96 4.03
N LEU A 138 -5.26 -11.42 3.05
CA LEU A 138 -5.37 -11.86 1.65
C LEU A 138 -5.15 -13.37 1.50
N THR A 139 -4.11 -13.90 2.16
CA THR A 139 -3.80 -15.34 2.13
C THR A 139 -4.93 -16.20 2.72
N ILE A 140 -5.67 -15.70 3.70
CA ILE A 140 -6.83 -16.38 4.29
C ILE A 140 -8.01 -16.32 3.32
N SER A 141 -8.33 -15.14 2.78
CA SER A 141 -9.42 -14.94 1.85
C SER A 141 -9.28 -15.78 0.57
N GLU A 142 -8.08 -15.85 -0.01
CA GLU A 142 -7.80 -16.71 -1.19
C GLU A 142 -8.04 -18.19 -0.91
N LYS A 143 -7.74 -18.66 0.31
CA LYS A 143 -8.00 -20.05 0.70
C LYS A 143 -9.49 -20.33 0.91
N GLU A 144 -10.23 -19.37 1.45
CA GLU A 144 -11.68 -19.50 1.64
C GLU A 144 -12.42 -19.51 0.30
N GLU A 145 -12.01 -18.67 -0.66
CA GLU A 145 -12.55 -18.70 -2.04
C GLU A 145 -12.24 -20.02 -2.75
N GLN A 146 -11.01 -20.54 -2.64
CA GLN A 146 -10.67 -21.85 -3.21
C GLN A 146 -11.52 -22.99 -2.60
N VAL A 147 -11.78 -22.96 -1.29
CA VAL A 147 -12.64 -23.97 -0.64
C VAL A 147 -14.09 -23.90 -1.14
N GLN A 148 -14.61 -22.71 -1.45
CA GLN A 148 -15.94 -22.58 -2.08
C GLN A 148 -15.95 -23.11 -3.52
N ASP A 149 -14.92 -22.84 -4.32
CA ASP A 149 -14.83 -23.33 -5.70
C ASP A 149 -14.68 -24.86 -5.77
N PHE A 150 -13.94 -25.48 -4.84
CA PHE A 150 -13.89 -26.94 -4.72
C PHE A 150 -15.25 -27.57 -4.35
N GLY A 151 -16.13 -26.82 -3.65
CA GLY A 151 -17.52 -27.21 -3.39
C GLY A 151 -18.36 -27.32 -4.67
N PHE A 152 -18.12 -26.42 -5.63
CA PHE A 152 -18.81 -26.42 -6.92
C PHE A 152 -18.38 -27.61 -7.81
N PHE A 153 -17.07 -27.90 -7.86
CA PHE A 153 -16.56 -29.05 -8.62
C PHE A 153 -16.97 -30.40 -7.99
N THR A 154 -17.07 -30.49 -6.67
CA THR A 154 -17.51 -31.73 -6.01
C THR A 154 -19.01 -32.02 -6.19
N GLU A 155 -19.86 -30.98 -6.27
CA GLU A 155 -21.27 -31.09 -6.65
C GLU A 155 -21.44 -31.58 -8.10
N ALA A 156 -20.67 -31.02 -9.04
CA ALA A 156 -20.70 -31.40 -10.46
C ALA A 156 -20.22 -32.86 -10.68
N ILE A 157 -19.16 -33.29 -9.99
CA ILE A 157 -18.66 -34.67 -10.05
C ILE A 157 -19.65 -35.66 -9.39
N LYS A 158 -20.35 -35.24 -8.33
CA LYS A 158 -21.43 -36.07 -7.72
C LYS A 158 -22.63 -36.26 -8.64
N LYS A 159 -22.99 -35.26 -9.44
CA LYS A 159 -24.10 -35.37 -10.43
C LYS A 159 -23.74 -36.29 -11.61
N MET A 160 -22.48 -36.29 -12.05
CA MET A 160 -22.04 -37.19 -13.14
C MET A 160 -21.92 -38.67 -12.74
N LYS A 161 -21.68 -38.98 -11.45
CA LYS A 161 -21.63 -40.37 -10.95
C LYS A 161 -23.00 -41.00 -10.65
N LYS A 162 -24.09 -40.23 -10.75
CA LYS A 162 -25.47 -40.69 -10.52
C LYS A 162 -26.31 -40.79 -11.80
N SER A 163 -25.68 -40.65 -12.97
CA SER A 163 -26.33 -40.83 -14.27
C SER A 163 -25.81 -42.06 -14.99
#